data_AF-A0A085N4H7-F1
#
_entry.id   AF-A0A085N4H7-F1
#
_cell.length_a   1.000
_cell.length_b   1.000
_cell.length_c   1.000
_cell.angle_alpha   90.00
_cell.angle_beta   90.00
_cell.angle_gamma   90.00
#
_symmetry.space_group_name_H-M   'P 1'
#
loop_
_entity.id
_entity.type
_entity.pdbx_description
1 polymer ?
#
loop_
_entity_poly.entity_id
_entity_poly.type
_entity_poly.pdbx_seq_one_letter_code
_entity_poly.pdbx_strand_id
1 'polypeptide(L)' 'MAPHGLTQENKDRRVDCAMKLLTKPRKFAWLDHLISSHESWVLCDTPKRTDHSLRSGSAAPNRVKADGHQKKVLLCVW' A
#
# COMPACT_ATOMS: atom_id res chain seq x y z
N MET A 1 -4.51 2.23 6.09
CA MET A 1 -3.26 1.98 6.83
C MET A 1 -2.75 3.33 7.30
N ALA A 2 -2.64 3.53 8.62
CA ALA A 2 -1.89 4.68 9.11
C ALA A 2 -0.40 4.44 8.79
N PRO A 3 0.36 5.44 8.32
CA PRO A 3 1.80 5.28 8.14
C PRO A 3 2.43 4.80 9.45
N HIS A 4 3.31 3.80 9.38
CA HIS A 4 4.09 3.41 10.55
C HIS A 4 4.86 4.63 11.04
N GLY A 5 4.72 4.98 12.32
CA GLY A 5 5.56 5.99 12.96
C GLY A 5 7.01 5.51 12.93
N LEU A 6 7.83 6.06 12.03
CA LEU A 6 9.22 5.63 11.86
C LEU A 6 10.05 6.08 13.06
N THR A 7 10.78 5.15 13.67
CA THR A 7 11.87 5.48 14.60
C THR A 7 12.95 6.29 13.88
N GLN A 8 13.77 7.05 14.64
CA GLN A 8 14.85 7.85 14.04
C GLN A 8 15.83 6.96 13.25
N GLU A 9 16.22 5.81 13.81
CA GLU A 9 17.06 4.81 13.15
C GLU A 9 16.48 4.36 11.79
N ASN A 10 15.16 4.12 11.72
CA ASN A 10 14.52 3.74 10.46
C ASN A 10 14.54 4.86 9.43
N LYS A 11 14.53 6.13 9.85
CA LYS A 11 14.67 7.29 8.95
C LYS A 11 16.10 7.36 8.42
N ASP A 12 17.09 7.28 9.30
CA ASP A 12 18.51 7.37 8.95
C ASP A 12 18.89 6.26 7.97
N ARG A 13 18.48 5.00 8.27
CA ARG A 13 18.69 3.86 7.37
C ARG A 13 18.07 4.07 5.98
N ARG A 14 16.86 4.64 5.92
CA ARG A 14 16.20 4.93 4.63
C ARG A 14 16.96 5.98 3.83
N VAL A 15 17.43 7.04 4.48
CA VAL A 15 18.24 8.09 3.84
C VAL A 15 19.55 7.50 3.33
N ASP A 16 20.27 6.74 4.15
CA ASP A 16 21.55 6.13 3.77
C ASP A 16 21.41 5.17 2.59
N CYS A 17 20.39 4.30 2.61
CA CYS A 17 20.12 3.40 1.49
C CYS A 17 19.79 4.17 0.20
N ALA A 18 18.92 5.19 0.28
CA ALA A 18 18.56 6.00 -0.87
C ALA A 18 19.78 6.74 -1.44
N MET A 19 20.60 7.36 -0.58
CA MET A 19 21.81 8.05 -0.99
C MET A 19 22.80 7.10 -1.67
N LYS A 20 23.01 5.90 -1.12
CA LYS A 20 23.87 4.88 -1.74
C LYS A 20 23.36 4.46 -3.12
N LEU A 21 22.07 4.25 -3.29
CA LEU A 21 21.48 3.86 -4.59
C LEU A 21 21.55 4.99 -5.62
N LEU A 22 21.42 6.24 -5.17
CA LEU A 22 21.47 7.43 -6.04
C LEU A 22 22.89 7.75 -6.51
N THR A 23 23.86 7.74 -5.60
CA THR A 23 25.23 8.23 -5.87
C THR A 23 26.20 7.15 -6.32
N LYS A 24 25.81 5.87 -6.27
CA LYS A 24 26.67 4.76 -6.73
C LYS A 24 27.09 5.00 -8.19
N PRO A 25 28.40 5.04 -8.50
CA PRO A 25 28.87 5.20 -9.86
C PRO A 25 28.35 4.05 -10.72
N ARG A 26 27.64 4.40 -11.79
CA ARG A 26 26.91 3.43 -12.61
C ARG A 26 27.80 3.00 -13.77
N LYS A 27 28.09 1.70 -13.84
CA LYS A 27 28.74 1.09 -15.00
C LYS A 27 27.75 0.63 -16.07
N PHE A 28 26.47 0.56 -15.72
CA PHE A 28 25.36 0.14 -16.58
C PHE A 28 24.02 0.68 -16.05
N ALA A 29 22.98 0.66 -16.88
CA ALA A 29 21.62 1.10 -16.55
C ALA A 29 20.87 0.08 -15.68
N TRP A 30 21.26 -0.02 -14.41
CA TRP A 30 20.78 -1.07 -13.50
C TRP A 30 19.27 -1.12 -13.27
N LEU A 31 18.56 0.00 -13.43
CA LEU A 31 17.11 0.05 -13.30
C LEU A 31 16.39 -0.77 -14.38
N ASP A 32 16.95 -0.84 -15.59
CA ASP A 32 16.36 -1.59 -16.71
C ASP A 32 16.46 -3.11 -16.48
N HIS A 33 17.29 -3.52 -15.53
CA HIS A 33 17.50 -4.92 -15.13
C HIS A 33 16.94 -5.22 -13.73
N LEU A 34 16.26 -4.25 -13.10
CA LEU A 34 15.68 -4.44 -11.78
C LEU A 34 14.39 -5.23 -11.90
N ILE A 35 14.40 -6.46 -11.40
CA ILE A 35 13.20 -7.28 -11.21
C ILE A 35 12.76 -7.12 -9.76
N SER A 36 11.51 -6.73 -9.53
CA SER A 36 10.94 -6.56 -8.19
C SER A 36 9.75 -7.49 -8.00
N SER A 37 9.77 -8.27 -6.91
CA SER A 37 8.64 -9.09 -6.49
C SER A 37 7.92 -8.47 -5.30
N HIS A 38 6.63 -8.78 -5.15
CA HIS A 38 5.82 -8.33 -4.02
C HIS A 38 4.63 -9.27 -3.78
N GLU A 39 4.20 -9.35 -2.52
CA GLU A 39 3.03 -10.14 -2.11
C GLU A 39 1.95 -9.22 -1.54
N SER A 40 0.70 -9.42 -1.96
CA SER A 40 -0.42 -8.63 -1.48
C SER A 40 -1.66 -9.49 -1.26
N TRP A 41 -2.45 -9.16 -0.24
CA TRP A 41 -3.76 -9.77 -0.02
C TRP A 41 -4.81 -9.07 -0.89
N VAL A 42 -5.48 -9.83 -1.75
CA VAL A 42 -6.63 -9.37 -2.54
C VAL A 42 -7.91 -9.85 -1.85
N LEU A 43 -8.79 -8.93 -1.47
CA LEU A 43 -10.09 -9.24 -0.88
C LEU A 43 -11.09 -9.56 -1.99
N CYS A 44 -11.80 -10.69 -1.88
CA CYS A 44 -12.80 -11.10 -2.88
C CYS A 44 -13.97 -10.10 -2.92
N ASP A 45 -14.44 -9.70 -1.74
CA ASP A 45 -15.47 -8.66 -1.59
C ASP A 45 -14.83 -7.42 -0.97
N THR A 46 -14.50 -6.44 -1.81
CA THR A 46 -14.04 -5.13 -1.34
C THR A 46 -15.24 -4.18 -1.28
N PRO A 47 -15.86 -3.93 -0.11
CA PRO A 47 -16.97 -3.01 -0.02
C PRO A 47 -16.49 -1.60 -0.35
N LYS A 48 -16.69 -1.18 -1.60
CA LYS A 48 -16.33 0.15 -2.09
C LYS A 48 -17.15 1.17 -1.33
N ARG A 49 -16.48 2.20 -0.81
CA ARG A 49 -17.16 3.38 -0.28
C ARG A 49 -17.77 4.10 -1.49
N THR A 50 -19.09 4.10 -1.56
CA THR A 50 -19.82 4.96 -2.49
C THR A 50 -20.17 6.22 -1.72
N ASP A 51 -19.72 7.36 -2.18
CA ASP A 51 -20.10 8.64 -1.59
C ASP A 51 -21.51 8.98 -2.07
N HIS A 52 -22.45 9.10 -1.14
CA HIS A 52 -23.82 9.49 -1.42
C HIS A 52 -23.99 10.97 -1.11
N SER A 53 -24.36 11.78 -2.10
CA SER A 53 -24.85 13.15 -1.87
C SER A 53 -26.28 13.05 -1.34
N LEU A 54 -26.41 13.00 -0.02
CA LEU A 54 -27.71 12.93 0.66
C LEU A 54 -28.28 14.32 0.86
N ARG A 55 -29.59 14.48 0.64
CA ARG A 55 -30.32 15.71 0.99
C ARG A 55 -30.32 15.87 2.51
N SER A 56 -30.18 17.11 3.00
CA SER A 56 -30.25 17.42 4.43
C SER A 56 -31.49 16.79 5.08
N GLY A 57 -31.28 15.94 6.09
CA GLY A 57 -32.33 15.19 6.79
C GLY A 57 -32.59 13.76 6.30
N SER A 58 -31.95 13.31 5.21
CA SER A 58 -32.06 11.90 4.78
C SER A 58 -31.04 11.01 5.49
N ALA A 59 -31.49 9.84 5.94
CA ALA A 59 -30.63 8.86 6.60
C ALA A 59 -29.68 8.22 5.57
N ALA A 60 -28.40 8.10 5.91
CA ALA A 60 -27.46 7.33 5.11
C ALA A 60 -27.83 5.85 5.12
N PRO A 61 -27.63 5.12 4.01
CA PRO A 61 -27.86 3.67 3.99
C PRO A 61 -26.98 2.99 5.05
N ASN A 62 -27.60 2.15 5.88
CA ASN A 62 -26.89 1.38 6.90
C ASN A 62 -25.95 0.38 6.19
N ARG A 63 -24.65 0.48 6.47
CA ARG A 63 -23.64 -0.37 5.84
C ARG A 63 -23.08 -1.34 6.85
N VAL A 64 -23.13 -2.63 6.52
CA VAL A 64 -22.48 -3.68 7.30
C VAL A 64 -20.98 -3.41 7.30
N LYS A 65 -20.36 -3.40 8.48
CA LYS A 65 -18.90 -3.31 8.58
C LYS A 65 -18.26 -4.45 7.79
N ALA A 66 -17.18 -4.16 7.09
CA ALA A 66 -16.39 -5.21 6.45
C ALA A 66 -16.01 -6.24 7.52
N ASP A 67 -16.38 -7.49 7.30
CA ASP A 67 -16.02 -8.58 8.20
C ASP A 67 -14.49 -8.74 8.22
N GLY A 68 -13.92 -8.94 9.41
CA GLY A 68 -12.48 -9.21 9.55
C GLY A 68 -12.06 -10.54 8.90
N HIS A 69 -13.01 -11.45 8.72
CA HIS A 69 -12.80 -12.77 8.13
C HIS A 69 -13.21 -12.87 6.65
N GLN A 70 -13.22 -11.74 5.93
CA GLN A 70 -13.48 -11.73 4.49
C GLN A 70 -12.57 -12.71 3.73
N LYS A 71 -13.16 -13.41 2.75
CA LYS A 71 -12.42 -14.26 1.82
C LYS A 71 -11.37 -13.42 1.12
N LYS A 72 -10.13 -13.89 1.16
CA LYS A 72 -8.96 -13.22 0.57
C LYS A 72 -8.06 -14.23 -0.12
N VAL A 73 -7.39 -13.78 -1.17
CA VAL A 73 -6.41 -14.55 -1.92
C VAL A 73 -5.05 -13.86 -1.77
N LEU A 74 -3.98 -14.63 -1.59
CA LEU A 74 -2.62 -14.11 -1.62
C LEU A 74 -2.16 -14.03 -3.08
N LEU A 75 -1.87 -12.83 -3.54
CA LEU A 75 -1.25 -12.60 -4.85
C LEU A 75 0.26 -12.42 -4.66
N CYS A 76 1.04 -13.31 -5.27
CA CYS A 76 2.50 -13.20 -5.35
C CYS A 76 2.87 -12.82 -6.80
N VAL A 77 3.56 -11.69 -6.98
CA VAL A 77 4.06 -11.22 -8.28
C VAL A 77 5.58 -11.29 -8.27
N TRP A 78 6.17 -11.81 -9.34
CA TRP A 78 7.61 -11.97 -9.54
C TRP A 78 8.06 -11.26 -10.82
#